data_AF-A0A9Q4GT36-F1
#
_entry.id   AF-A0A9Q4GT36-F1
#
_cell.length_a   1.000
_cell.length_b   1.000
_cell.length_c   1.000
_cell.angle_alpha   90.00
_cell.angle_beta   90.00
_cell.angle_gamma   90.00
#
_symmetry.space_group_name_H-M   'P 1'
#
loop_
_entity.id
_entity.type
_entity.pdbx_description
1 polymer ?
#
loop_
_entity_poly.entity_id
_entity_poly.type
_entity_poly.pdbx_seq_one_letter_code
_entity_poly.pdbx_strand_id
1 'polypeptide(L)' 'MGKVVRMYAIWMLALASGVYGTALVYRGIFQGETNNLIFGIPILLLGIWVTGNMWASARQIYRKQRAEGKAV' A
#
# COMPACT_ATOMS: atom_id res chain seq x y z
N MET A 1 -14.19 -16.70 -3.53
CA MET A 1 -12.74 -16.67 -3.86
C MET A 1 -12.29 -15.41 -4.59
N GLY A 2 -12.94 -14.98 -5.69
CA GLY A 2 -12.46 -13.85 -6.50
C GLY A 2 -12.24 -12.50 -5.79
N LYS A 3 -13.05 -12.16 -4.77
CA LYS A 3 -12.89 -10.91 -4.00
C LYS A 3 -11.62 -10.90 -3.13
N VAL A 4 -11.27 -12.05 -2.55
CA VAL A 4 -10.07 -12.21 -1.70
C VAL A 4 -8.81 -12.18 -2.57
N VAL A 5 -8.83 -12.87 -3.71
CA VAL A 5 -7.71 -12.86 -4.68
C VAL A 5 -7.46 -11.44 -5.20
N ARG A 6 -8.51 -10.69 -5.53
CA ARG A 6 -8.38 -9.27 -5.94
C ARG A 6 -7.77 -8.41 -4.84
N MET A 7 -8.15 -8.63 -3.57
CA MET A 7 -7.57 -7.91 -2.43
C MET A 7 -6.06 -8.16 -2.32
N TYR A 8 -5.62 -9.43 -2.37
CA TYR A 8 -4.19 -9.76 -2.33
C TYR A 8 -3.43 -9.22 -3.54
N ALA A 9 -4.03 -9.25 -4.74
CA ALA A 9 -3.43 -8.65 -5.93
C ALA A 9 -3.24 -7.13 -5.78
N ILE A 10 -4.27 -6.41 -5.30
CA ILE A 10 -4.18 -4.96 -5.03
C ILE A 10 -3.11 -4.68 -3.97
N TRP A 11 -3.03 -5.50 -2.93
CA TRP A 11 -2.02 -5.35 -1.89
C TRP A 11 -0.60 -5.57 -2.41
N MET A 12 -0.38 -6.60 -3.24
CA MET A 12 0.92 -6.85 -3.87
C MET A 12 1.33 -5.71 -4.80
N LEU A 13 0.39 -5.14 -5.56
CA LEU A 13 0.64 -3.98 -6.41
C LEU A 13 0.97 -2.72 -5.57
N ALA A 14 0.27 -2.52 -4.44
CA ALA A 14 0.55 -1.42 -3.53
C ALA A 14 1.93 -1.54 -2.87
N LEU A 15 2.34 -2.75 -2.49
CA LEU A 15 3.68 -3.02 -2.00
C LEU A 15 4.73 -2.74 -3.08
N ALA A 16 4.51 -3.24 -4.30
CA ALA A 16 5.42 -3.00 -5.42
C ALA A 16 5.57 -1.49 -5.71
N SER A 17 4.46 -0.74 -5.70
CA SER A 17 4.49 0.72 -5.87
C SER A 17 5.22 1.41 -4.73
N GLY A 18 5.03 0.99 -3.48
CA GLY A 18 5.75 1.54 -2.32
C GLY A 18 7.26 1.33 -2.42
N VAL A 19 7.70 0.10 -2.73
CA VAL A 19 9.13 -0.23 -2.90
C VAL A 19 9.73 0.54 -4.08
N TYR A 20 9.07 0.51 -5.23
CA TYR A 20 9.55 1.18 -6.44
C TYR A 20 9.59 2.71 -6.27
N GLY A 21 8.53 3.29 -5.70
CA GLY A 21 8.47 4.72 -5.39
C GLY A 21 9.57 5.14 -4.43
N THR A 22 9.86 4.35 -3.39
CA THR A 22 10.99 4.59 -2.48
C THR A 22 12.32 4.60 -3.21
N ALA A 23 12.55 3.63 -4.11
CA ALA A 23 13.77 3.56 -4.90
C ALA A 23 13.93 4.78 -5.84
N LEU A 24 12.85 5.25 -6.48
CA LEU A 24 12.87 6.45 -7.32
C LEU A 24 13.15 7.71 -6.51
N VAL A 25 12.49 7.88 -5.36
CA VAL A 25 12.75 9.02 -4.46
C VAL A 25 14.20 9.00 -3.99
N TYR A 26 14.73 7.84 -3.62
CA TYR A 26 16.13 7.69 -3.24
C TYR A 26 17.07 8.11 -4.37
N ARG A 27 16.85 7.65 -5.60
CA ARG A 27 17.65 8.08 -6.76
C ARG A 27 17.54 9.58 -7.01
N GLY A 28 16.34 10.14 -6.90
CA GLY A 28 16.14 11.57 -7.10
C GLY A 28 16.85 12.43 -6.05
N ILE A 29 16.92 11.97 -4.79
CA ILE A 29 17.65 12.67 -3.71
C ILE A 29 19.17 12.49 -3.86
N PHE A 30 19.64 11.26 -4.05
CA PHE A 30 21.07 10.93 -3.98
C PHE A 30 21.81 11.14 -5.31
N GLN A 31 21.12 10.99 -6.45
CA GLN A 31 21.73 11.08 -7.79
C GLN A 31 21.37 12.39 -8.52
N GLY A 32 20.54 13.25 -7.90
CA GLY A 32 20.16 14.55 -8.47
C GLY A 32 19.17 14.47 -9.64
N GLU A 33 18.58 13.29 -9.89
CA GLU A 33 17.59 13.10 -10.95
C GLU A 33 16.20 13.60 -10.50
N THR A 34 15.94 14.90 -10.64
CA THR A 34 14.69 15.56 -10.20
C THR A 34 13.44 14.92 -10.80
N ASN A 35 13.50 14.41 -12.03
CA ASN A 35 12.38 13.70 -12.66
C ASN A 35 11.92 12.49 -11.82
N ASN A 36 12.85 11.78 -11.17
CA ASN A 36 12.51 10.65 -10.32
C ASN A 36 11.79 11.06 -9.03
N LEU A 37 11.94 12.30 -8.56
CA LEU A 37 11.15 12.82 -7.43
C LEU A 37 9.71 13.10 -7.84
N ILE A 38 9.52 13.70 -9.02
CA ILE A 38 8.19 14.06 -9.54
C ILE A 38 7.32 12.82 -9.70
N PHE A 39 7.89 11.72 -10.20
CA PHE A 39 7.15 10.46 -10.35
C PHE A 39 7.23 9.57 -9.11
N GLY A 40 8.37 9.54 -8.41
CA GLY A 40 8.60 8.68 -7.26
C GLY A 40 7.74 9.03 -6.05
N ILE A 41 7.56 10.32 -5.74
CA ILE A 41 6.77 10.76 -4.58
C ILE A 41 5.29 10.34 -4.72
N PRO A 42 4.59 10.62 -5.83
CA PRO A 42 3.20 10.16 -6.00
C PRO A 42 3.07 8.63 -5.97
N ILE A 43 4.00 7.90 -6.61
CA ILE A 43 3.99 6.43 -6.65
C ILE A 43 4.18 5.83 -5.25
N LEU A 44 5.08 6.42 -4.46
CA LEU A 44 5.32 6.05 -3.07
C LEU A 44 4.09 6.33 -2.20
N LEU A 45 3.53 7.54 -2.29
CA LEU A 45 2.35 7.94 -1.52
C LEU A 45 1.14 7.06 -1.86
N LEU A 46 0.95 6.70 -3.13
CA LEU A 46 -0.10 5.78 -3.55
C LEU A 46 0.06 4.41 -2.87
N GLY A 47 1.27 3.85 -2.87
CA GLY A 47 1.55 2.54 -2.24
C GLY A 47 1.29 2.57 -0.74
N ILE A 48 1.75 3.62 -0.06
CA ILE A 48 1.50 3.84 1.37
C ILE A 48 0.00 3.98 1.66
N TRP A 49 -0.70 4.79 0.85
CA TRP A 49 -2.12 5.07 1.04
C TRP A 49 -2.99 3.82 0.86
N VAL A 50 -2.78 3.07 -0.22
CA VAL A 50 -3.53 1.82 -0.46
C VAL A 50 -3.24 0.82 0.66
N THR A 51 -1.97 0.61 1.00
CA THR A 51 -1.59 -0.34 2.06
C THR A 51 -2.20 0.06 3.42
N GLY A 52 -2.13 1.35 3.77
CA GLY A 52 -2.70 1.89 5.01
C GLY A 52 -4.22 1.73 5.10
N ASN A 53 -4.94 2.02 4.01
CA ASN A 53 -6.40 1.85 3.96
C ASN A 53 -6.82 0.38 4.07
N MET A 54 -6.10 -0.52 3.41
CA MET A 54 -6.35 -1.96 3.52
C MET A 54 -6.16 -2.47 4.94
N TRP A 55 -5.09 -2.03 5.60
CA TRP A 55 -4.82 -2.38 7.00
C TRP A 55 -5.85 -1.78 7.96
N ALA A 56 -6.30 -0.54 7.72
CA ALA A 56 -7.37 0.08 8.50
C ALA A 56 -8.69 -0.69 8.34
N SER A 57 -9.06 -1.04 7.10
CA SER A 57 -10.27 -1.81 6.80
C SER A 57 -10.22 -3.20 7.43
N ALA A 58 -9.10 -3.93 7.31
CA ALA A 58 -8.91 -5.24 7.93
C ALA A 58 -9.04 -5.17 9.46
N ARG A 59 -8.45 -4.14 10.10
CA ARG A 59 -8.59 -3.93 11.56
C ARG A 59 -10.03 -3.64 11.96
N GLN A 60 -10.77 -2.84 11.18
CA GLN A 60 -12.19 -2.57 11.45
C GLN A 60 -13.04 -3.83 11.31
N ILE A 61 -12.80 -4.63 10.27
CA ILE A 61 -13.49 -5.92 10.07
C ILE A 61 -13.22 -6.86 11.24
N TYR A 62 -11.96 -6.99 11.66
CA TYR A 62 -11.58 -7.81 12.80
C TYR A 62 -12.26 -7.35 14.10
N ARG A 63 -12.30 -6.04 14.38
CA ARG A 63 -13.00 -5.49 15.55
C ARG A 63 -14.50 -5.80 15.52
N LYS A 64 -15.15 -5.69 14.35
CA LYS A 64 -16.57 -6.05 14.18
C LYS A 64 -16.81 -7.54 14.39
N GLN A 65 -15.99 -8.40 13.79
CA GLN A 65 -16.08 -9.86 13.96
C GLN A 65 -15.88 -10.28 15.43
N ARG A 66 -14.95 -9.62 16.13
CA ARG A 66 -14.72 -9.83 17.58
C ARG A 66 -15.90 -9.37 18.42
N ALA A 67 -16.50 -8.20 18.12
CA ALA A 67 -17.68 -7.70 18.83
C ALA A 67 -18.92 -8.59 18.61
N GLU A 68 -19.04 -9.20 17.43
CA GLU A 68 -20.12 -10.14 17.09
C GLU A 68 -19.91 -11.56 17.66
N GLY A 69 -18.81 -11.83 18.36
CA GLY A 69 -18.49 -13.17 18.87
C GLY A 69 -18.21 -14.20 17.78
N LYS A 70 -17.95 -13.76 16.54
CA LYS A 70 -17.65 -14.60 15.37
C LYS A 70 -16.16 -14.65 15.02
N ALA A 71 -15.32 -14.03 15.85
CA ALA A 71 -13.88 -14.18 15.72
C ALA A 71 -13.53 -15.63 16.09
N VAL A 72 -13.23 -16.44 15.07
CA VAL A 72 -12.61 -17.76 15.21
C VAL A 72 -11.17 -17.60 15.70
#